data_AF-A0A2X5NLC1-F1
#
_entry.id   AF-A0A2X5NLC1-F1
#
_cell.length_a   1.000
_cell.length_b   1.000
_cell.length_c   1.000
_cell.angle_alpha   90.00
_cell.angle_beta   90.00
_cell.angle_gamma   90.00
#
_symmetry.space_group_name_H-M   'P 1'
#
loop_
_entity.id
_entity.type
_entity.pdbx_description
1 polymer ?
#
loop_
_entity_poly.entity_id
_entity_poly.type
_entity_poly.pdbx_seq_one_letter_code
_entity_poly.pdbx_strand_id
1 'polypeptide(L)'
;MTYKVALMYPQLFHGVAVFSGHLPANFSVNSIPRHQVSQLHFFIGHGDADQRIPLALARQAVDQLSGVTPDITFKTYPGMGHTMSLDEIKDFRQWLFSQEVQ
;
A
#
# COMPACT_ATOMS: atom_id res chain seq x y z
N MET A 1 3.45 10.35 -1.22
CA MET A 1 2.78 11.17 -0.19
C MET A 1 1.92 10.32 0.73
N THR A 2 0.98 9.54 0.19
CA THR A 2 0.01 8.70 0.93
C THR A 2 0.63 7.86 2.04
N TYR A 3 1.65 7.04 1.74
CA TYR A 3 2.33 6.25 2.78
C TYR A 3 2.82 7.08 3.96
N LYS A 4 3.56 8.15 3.68
CA LYS A 4 4.19 8.98 4.72
C LYS A 4 3.14 9.63 5.62
N VAL A 5 2.06 10.17 5.05
CA VAL A 5 0.99 10.81 5.83
C VAL A 5 0.29 9.78 6.72
N ALA A 6 -0.09 8.63 6.16
CA ALA A 6 -0.78 7.60 6.92
C ALA A 6 0.09 7.03 8.05
N LEU A 7 1.36 6.79 7.79
CA LEU A 7 2.30 6.24 8.77
C LEU A 7 2.69 7.26 9.85
N MET A 8 2.71 8.57 9.55
CA MET A 8 2.99 9.61 10.54
C MET A 8 1.77 9.96 11.42
N TYR A 9 0.56 9.70 10.93
CA TYR A 9 -0.69 9.99 11.65
C TYR A 9 -1.66 8.80 11.56
N PRO A 10 -1.26 7.60 12.01
CA PRO A 10 -2.03 6.37 11.79
C PRO A 10 -3.41 6.39 12.44
N GLN A 11 -3.59 7.16 13.51
CA GLN A 11 -4.88 7.33 14.18
C GLN A 11 -5.95 8.02 13.32
N LEU A 12 -5.57 8.68 12.23
CA LEU A 12 -6.51 9.38 11.34
C LEU A 12 -7.08 8.49 10.23
N PHE A 13 -6.54 7.28 10.07
CA PHE A 13 -6.87 6.41 8.94
C PHE A 13 -7.18 5.01 9.45
N HIS A 14 -8.13 4.35 8.79
CA HIS A 14 -8.39 2.93 8.98
C HIS A 14 -7.73 2.13 7.86
N GLY A 15 -7.96 2.57 6.61
CA GLY A 15 -7.40 1.96 5.41
C GLY A 15 -6.60 2.95 4.58
N VAL A 16 -5.58 2.44 3.89
CA VAL A 16 -4.70 3.19 3.00
C VAL A 16 -4.58 2.45 1.68
N ALA A 17 -5.07 3.06 0.60
CA ALA A 17 -4.91 2.52 -0.75
C ALA A 17 -3.81 3.27 -1.51
N VAL A 18 -2.88 2.53 -2.10
CA VAL A 18 -1.79 3.05 -2.92
C VAL A 18 -1.80 2.35 -4.26
N PHE A 19 -1.84 3.15 -5.33
CA PHE A 19 -1.81 2.68 -6.71
C PHE A 19 -0.55 3.19 -7.38
N SER A 20 0.24 2.28 -7.93
CA SER A 20 1.50 2.60 -8.61
C SER A 20 2.41 3.56 -7.81
N GLY A 21 2.68 3.23 -6.54
CA GLY A 21 3.35 4.15 -5.60
C GLY A 21 4.51 3.53 -4.83
N HIS A 22 5.41 4.38 -4.33
CA HIS A 22 6.57 3.97 -3.53
C HIS A 22 6.73 4.81 -2.25
N LEU A 23 7.50 4.28 -1.30
CA LEU A 23 7.94 5.04 -0.13
C LEU A 23 8.99 6.10 -0.53
N PRO A 24 8.99 7.30 0.08
CA PRO A 24 10.06 8.26 -0.13
C PRO A 24 11.42 7.65 0.26
N ALA A 25 12.47 7.88 -0.52
CA ALA A 25 13.77 7.22 -0.34
C ALA A 25 14.39 7.38 1.06
N ASN A 26 14.16 8.53 1.70
CA ASN A 26 14.69 8.85 3.03
C ASN A 26 13.67 8.63 4.16
N PHE A 27 12.65 7.80 3.92
CA PHE A 27 11.62 7.49 4.91
C PHE A 27 11.80 6.05 5.38
N SER A 28 12.00 5.88 6.69
CA SER A 28 12.10 4.57 7.33
C SER A 28 10.83 4.28 8.10
N VAL A 29 10.14 3.20 7.74
CA VAL A 29 8.95 2.75 8.46
C VAL A 29 9.29 2.23 9.86
N ASN A 30 10.50 1.67 10.03
CA ASN A 30 10.95 1.03 11.27
C ASN A 30 11.11 2.00 12.45
N SER A 31 11.19 3.32 12.22
CA SER A 31 11.22 4.31 13.30
C SER A 31 9.85 4.54 13.96
N ILE A 32 8.79 3.95 13.40
CA ILE A 32 7.41 4.19 13.86
C ILE A 32 7.02 3.07 14.82
N PRO A 33 6.53 3.39 16.03
CA PRO A 33 6.13 2.37 17.00
C PRO A 33 5.04 1.46 16.44
N ARG A 34 5.30 0.14 16.40
CA ARG A 34 4.40 -0.88 15.82
C ARG A 34 2.96 -0.79 16.34
N HIS A 35 2.79 -0.54 17.63
CA HIS A 35 1.46 -0.44 18.26
C HIS A 35 0.62 0.74 17.72
N GLN A 36 1.23 1.74 17.09
CA GLN A 36 0.51 2.89 16.52
C GLN A 36 -0.01 2.59 15.11
N VAL A 37 0.67 1.71 14.37
CA VAL A 37 0.37 1.42 12.95
C VAL A 37 -0.24 0.05 12.72
N SER A 38 -0.33 -0.80 13.75
CA SER A 38 -0.86 -2.17 13.63
C SER A 38 -2.33 -2.26 13.24
N GLN A 39 -3.08 -1.16 13.35
CA GLN A 39 -4.49 -1.05 12.95
C GLN A 39 -4.67 -0.52 11.52
N LEU A 40 -3.58 -0.14 10.84
CA LEU A 40 -3.68 0.32 9.46
C LEU A 40 -3.73 -0.86 8.50
N HIS A 41 -4.78 -0.86 7.68
CA HIS A 41 -4.98 -1.79 6.58
C HIS A 41 -4.44 -1.17 5.29
N PHE A 42 -3.62 -1.88 4.54
CA PHE A 42 -3.07 -1.39 3.27
C PHE A 42 -3.61 -2.17 2.07
N PHE A 43 -4.00 -1.43 1.03
CA PHE A 43 -4.11 -1.95 -0.32
C PHE A 43 -3.01 -1.33 -1.18
N ILE A 44 -2.23 -2.18 -1.84
CA ILE A 44 -1.13 -1.74 -2.72
C ILE A 44 -1.32 -2.45 -4.06
N GLY A 45 -1.71 -1.69 -5.08
CA GLY A 45 -1.83 -2.14 -6.45
C GLY A 45 -0.70 -1.59 -7.31
N HIS A 46 -0.07 -2.43 -8.13
CA HIS A 46 1.04 -2.01 -8.99
C HIS A 46 1.11 -2.78 -10.31
N GLY A 47 1.42 -2.10 -11.41
CA GLY A 47 1.63 -2.74 -12.71
C GLY A 47 3.04 -3.32 -12.84
N ASP A 48 3.18 -4.56 -13.30
CA ASP A 48 4.51 -5.17 -13.43
C ASP A 48 5.33 -4.65 -14.63
N ALA A 49 4.67 -3.96 -15.55
CA ALA A 49 5.26 -3.30 -16.71
C ALA A 49 5.39 -1.78 -16.52
N ASP A 50 5.26 -1.26 -15.29
CA ASP A 50 5.44 0.15 -14.97
C ASP A 50 6.91 0.59 -15.18
N GLN A 51 7.12 1.43 -16.19
CA GLN A 51 8.44 1.99 -16.54
C GLN A 51 8.75 3.31 -15.83
N ARG A 52 7.78 3.90 -15.11
CA ARG A 52 7.96 5.14 -14.34
C ARG A 52 8.32 4.84 -12.89
N ILE A 53 7.59 3.93 -12.26
CA ILE A 53 7.87 3.46 -10.90
C ILE A 53 8.07 1.95 -10.98
N PRO A 54 9.33 1.48 -10.99
CA PRO A 54 9.64 0.06 -11.06
C PRO A 54 8.96 -0.73 -9.94
N LEU A 55 8.41 -1.90 -10.29
CA LEU A 55 7.74 -2.81 -9.35
C LEU A 55 8.58 -3.11 -8.09
N ALA A 56 9.91 -3.14 -8.22
CA ALA A 56 10.83 -3.35 -7.11
C ALA A 56 10.64 -2.33 -5.97
N LEU A 57 10.28 -1.07 -6.27
CA LEU A 57 10.02 -0.06 -5.25
C LEU A 57 8.71 -0.29 -4.49
N ALA A 58 7.70 -0.86 -5.15
CA ALA A 58 6.47 -1.26 -4.50
C ALA A 58 6.70 -2.47 -3.59
N ARG A 59 7.47 -3.47 -4.05
CA ARG A 59 7.90 -4.62 -3.23
C ARG A 59 8.69 -4.18 -2.00
N GLN A 60 9.64 -3.26 -2.18
CA GLN A 60 10.38 -2.67 -1.06
C GLN A 60 9.45 -1.98 -0.05
N ALA A 61 8.40 -1.29 -0.52
CA ALA A 61 7.42 -0.68 0.39
C ALA A 61 6.65 -1.74 1.18
N VAL A 62 6.21 -2.83 0.54
CA VAL A 62 5.53 -3.96 1.19
C VAL A 62 6.43 -4.62 2.23
N ASP A 63 7.70 -4.84 1.91
CA ASP A 63 8.66 -5.47 2.82
C ASP A 63 8.87 -4.61 4.09
N GLN A 64 9.00 -3.28 3.92
CA GLN A 64 9.12 -2.36 5.06
C GLN A 64 7.82 -2.30 5.90
N LEU A 65 6.65 -2.29 5.25
CA LEU A 65 5.36 -2.25 5.94
C LEU A 65 5.09 -3.54 6.72
N SER A 66 5.51 -4.70 6.20
CA SER A 66 5.32 -6.00 6.84
C SER A 66 6.01 -6.10 8.21
N GLY A 67 7.02 -5.26 8.47
CA GLY A 67 7.65 -5.14 9.77
C GLY A 67 6.78 -4.45 10.84
N VAL A 68 5.79 -3.64 10.43
CA VAL A 68 5.03 -2.77 11.34
C VAL A 68 3.52 -2.99 11.33
N THR A 69 2.94 -3.50 10.25
CA THR A 69 1.52 -3.88 10.18
C THR A 69 1.36 -5.27 9.57
N PRO A 70 0.46 -6.11 10.12
CA PRO A 70 0.16 -7.41 9.53
C PRO A 70 -0.84 -7.35 8.36
N ASP A 71 -1.55 -6.23 8.17
CA ASP A 71 -2.66 -6.16 7.21
C ASP A 71 -2.29 -5.40 5.93
N ILE A 72 -1.74 -6.15 4.98
CA ILE A 72 -1.30 -5.63 3.69
C ILE A 72 -1.83 -6.54 2.58
N THR A 73 -2.69 -5.99 1.73
CA THR A 73 -3.08 -6.58 0.46
C THR A 73 -2.20 -6.01 -0.64
N PHE A 74 -1.25 -6.81 -1.15
CA PHE A 74 -0.42 -6.43 -2.29
C PHE A 74 -0.83 -7.21 -3.55
N LYS A 75 -1.10 -6.47 -4.63
CA LYS A 75 -1.55 -7.01 -5.91
C LYS A 75 -0.71 -6.45 -7.05
N THR A 76 -0.31 -7.32 -7.96
CA THR A 76 0.41 -6.95 -9.18
C THR A 76 -0.39 -7.32 -10.41
N TYR A 77 -0.42 -6.45 -11.41
CA TYR A 77 -1.24 -6.62 -12.62
C TYR A 77 -0.33 -6.83 -13.85
N PRO A 78 -0.32 -8.04 -14.43
CA PRO A 78 0.54 -8.37 -15.57
C PRO A 78 0.32 -7.51 -16.81
N GLY A 79 1.39 -6.99 -17.39
CA GLY A 79 1.37 -6.14 -18.58
C GLY A 79 0.86 -4.72 -18.33
N MET A 80 0.45 -4.38 -17.11
CA MET A 80 -0.01 -3.04 -16.76
C MET A 80 1.20 -2.11 -16.57
N GLY A 81 1.19 -0.98 -17.30
CA GLY A 81 2.16 0.10 -17.13
C GLY A 81 1.82 1.03 -15.97
N HIS A 82 2.24 2.29 -16.07
CA HIS A 82 1.89 3.34 -15.10
C HIS A 82 0.45 3.85 -15.30
N THR A 83 -0.53 3.01 -15.02
CA THR A 83 -1.97 3.25 -15.19
C THR A 83 -2.76 2.42 -14.18
N MET A 84 -4.08 2.58 -14.17
CA MET A 84 -5.00 1.66 -13.50
C MET A 84 -5.72 0.75 -14.51
N SER A 85 -5.94 -0.51 -14.12
CA SER A 85 -6.74 -1.47 -14.88
C SER A 85 -8.11 -1.70 -14.25
N LEU A 86 -9.05 -2.27 -15.01
CA LEU A 86 -10.35 -2.65 -14.46
C LEU A 86 -10.23 -3.73 -13.39
N ASP A 87 -9.26 -4.64 -13.52
CA ASP A 87 -9.03 -5.69 -12.53
C ASP A 87 -8.47 -5.11 -11.23
N GLU A 88 -7.59 -4.10 -11.32
CA GLU A 88 -7.14 -3.35 -10.14
C GLU A 88 -8.29 -2.63 -9.42
N ILE A 89 -9.20 -2.02 -10.17
CA ILE A 89 -10.38 -1.36 -9.61
C ILE A 89 -11.31 -2.37 -8.93
N LYS A 90 -11.50 -3.57 -9.50
CA LYS A 90 -12.32 -4.63 -8.89
C LYS A 90 -11.71 -5.13 -7.58
N ASP A 91 -10.41 -5.42 -7.58
CA ASP A 91 -9.68 -5.88 -6.39
C ASP A 91 -9.71 -4.80 -5.30
N PHE A 92 -9.49 -3.53 -5.66
CA PHE A 92 -9.62 -2.42 -4.73
C PHE A 92 -11.04 -2.30 -4.16
N ARG A 93 -12.07 -2.40 -5.01
CA ARG A 93 -13.46 -2.36 -4.57
C ARG A 93 -13.76 -3.50 -3.59
N GLN A 94 -13.28 -4.71 -3.88
CA GLN A 94 -13.45 -5.84 -2.98
C GLN A 94 -12.75 -5.58 -1.64
N TRP A 95 -11.51 -5.11 -1.65
CA TRP A 95 -10.78 -4.76 -0.42
C TRP A 95 -11.49 -3.66 0.39
N LEU A 96 -12.04 -2.65 -0.27
CA LEU A 96 -12.70 -1.53 0.40
C LEU A 96 -13.98 -1.97 1.13
N PHE A 97 -14.75 -2.88 0.53
CA PHE A 97 -16.02 -3.36 1.09
C PHE A 97 -15.90 -4.67 1.86
N SER A 98 -14.74 -5.34 1.86
CA SER A 98 -14.51 -6.50 2.72
C SER A 98 -14.29 -6.14 4.18
N GLN A 99 -14.11 -4.85 4.50
CA GLN A 99 -13.91 -4.32 5.84
C GLN A 99 -15.25 -3.97 6.54
N GLU A 100 -16.32 -4.74 6.29
CA GLU A 100 -17.58 -4.56 7.01
C GLU A 100 -17.44 -4.93 8.49
N VAL A 101 -17.96 -4.01 9.31
CA VAL A 101 -17.96 -3.96 10.78
C VAL A 101 -18.46 -5.28 11.39
N GLN A 102 -17.62 -5.91 12.22
CA GLN A 102 -18.11 -6.69 13.36
C GLN A 102 -18.33 -5.77 14.56
#